data_AF-A0A2N6NJS6-F1
#
_entry.id   AF-A0A2N6NJS6-F1
#
_cell.length_a   1.000
_cell.length_b   1.000
_cell.length_c   1.000
_cell.angle_alpha   90.00
_cell.angle_beta   90.00
_cell.angle_gamma   90.00
#
_symmetry.space_group_name_H-M   'P 1'
#
loop_
_entity.id
_entity.type
_entity.pdbx_description
1 polymer ?
#
loop_
_entity_poly.entity_id
_entity_poly.type
_entity_poly.pdbx_seq_one_letter_code
_entity_poly.pdbx_strand_id
1 'polypeptide(L)'
;MLAGIVVLSMIALGLLVLYRNGTFGYSHPRADILSSRGAVFIRVNLSRPVHVKAGQYINLWICMPSQRFRSLFESHPFVVVSWSDRAVYELDLLIEPRSGFTRDLLRVSKTKVEPYRALFSGPHGNSIPLGNYEVVFMIASGYGIAAQLPYLKQLIHGYNSRKARSRRVHLVWELKTLDLAAATEWVLDNALDEDTLDNGYLKLTEN
;
A
#
# COMPACT_ATOMS: atom_id res chain seq x y z
N MET A 1 32.98 21.14 2.48
CA MET A 1 32.81 19.81 1.83
C MET A 1 31.44 19.20 2.11
N LEU A 2 30.99 19.11 3.38
CA LEU A 2 29.67 18.56 3.75
C LEU A 2 28.47 19.26 3.07
N ALA A 3 28.44 20.60 3.03
CA ALA A 3 27.34 21.33 2.40
C ALA A 3 27.16 21.01 0.91
N GLY A 4 28.27 20.79 0.18
CA GLY A 4 28.22 20.40 -1.24
C GLY A 4 27.65 19.00 -1.45
N ILE A 5 27.99 18.05 -0.57
CA ILE A 5 27.45 16.68 -0.63
C ILE A 5 25.94 16.69 -0.38
N VAL A 6 25.48 17.43 0.62
CA VAL A 6 24.04 17.54 0.94
C VAL A 6 23.27 18.13 -0.23
N VAL A 7 23.77 19.20 -0.85
CA VAL A 7 23.11 19.83 -2.01
C VAL A 7 23.05 18.86 -3.20
N LEU A 8 24.14 18.16 -3.50
CA LEU A 8 24.16 17.17 -4.58
C LEU A 8 23.18 16.02 -4.34
N SER A 9 23.13 15.50 -3.10
CA SER A 9 22.18 14.44 -2.72
C SER A 9 20.72 14.89 -2.85
N MET A 10 20.41 16.14 -2.47
CA MET A 10 19.06 16.70 -2.60
C MET A 10 18.66 16.86 -4.07
N ILE A 11 19.57 17.33 -4.93
CA ILE A 11 19.34 17.43 -6.38
C ILE A 11 19.11 16.04 -6.98
N ALA A 12 19.96 15.06 -6.63
CA ALA A 12 19.83 13.69 -7.11
C ALA A 12 18.49 13.06 -6.69
N LEU A 13 18.07 13.24 -5.44
CA LEU A 13 16.78 12.75 -4.95
C LEU A 13 15.60 13.44 -5.66
N GLY A 14 15.68 14.75 -5.86
CA GLY A 14 14.68 15.51 -6.60
C GLY A 14 14.54 15.03 -8.05
N LEU A 15 15.66 14.83 -8.75
CA LEU A 15 15.67 14.28 -10.10
C LEU A 15 15.12 12.86 -10.16
N LEU A 16 15.42 12.01 -9.16
CA LEU A 16 14.87 10.67 -9.07
C LEU A 16 13.35 10.67 -8.91
N VAL A 17 12.82 11.56 -8.06
CA VAL A 17 11.37 11.73 -7.88
C VAL A 17 10.72 12.19 -9.19
N LEU A 18 11.29 13.20 -9.86
CA LEU A 18 10.79 13.67 -11.15
C LEU A 18 10.82 12.57 -12.21
N TYR A 19 11.92 11.82 -12.30
CA TYR A 19 12.07 10.72 -13.23
C TYR A 19 11.02 9.62 -13.02
N ARG A 20 10.72 9.27 -11.75
CA ARG A 20 9.71 8.27 -11.38
C ARG A 20 8.28 8.71 -11.67
N ASN A 21 7.99 10.01 -11.52
CA ASN A 21 6.65 10.58 -11.67
C ASN A 21 6.38 11.13 -13.09
N GLY A 22 7.24 10.79 -14.05
CA GLY A 22 7.04 11.15 -15.45
C GLY A 22 7.53 12.56 -15.76
N THR A 23 8.68 12.62 -16.44
CA THR A 23 9.13 13.78 -17.23
C THR A 23 9.42 13.28 -18.65
N PHE A 24 9.26 14.15 -19.66
CA PHE A 24 9.52 13.85 -21.09
C PHE A 24 8.60 12.78 -21.71
N GLY A 25 7.32 13.11 -21.91
CA GLY A 25 6.40 12.32 -22.77
C GLY A 25 5.64 11.17 -22.10
N TYR A 26 5.89 10.89 -20.81
CA TYR A 26 5.14 9.90 -20.03
C TYR A 26 3.92 10.53 -19.32
N SER A 27 2.84 9.75 -19.16
CA SER A 27 1.69 10.16 -18.36
C SER A 27 2.10 10.33 -16.89
N HIS A 28 1.55 11.32 -16.20
CA HIS A 28 1.80 11.52 -14.76
C HIS A 28 1.03 10.46 -13.96
N PRO A 29 1.49 10.09 -12.74
CA PRO A 29 0.77 9.13 -11.92
C PRO A 29 -0.62 9.63 -11.59
N ARG A 30 -1.57 8.69 -11.53
CA ARG A 30 -2.97 8.97 -11.25
C ARG A 30 -3.45 8.10 -10.10
N ALA A 31 -4.18 8.71 -9.18
CA ALA A 31 -4.77 8.04 -8.03
C ALA A 31 -6.28 7.91 -8.22
N ASP A 32 -6.74 6.67 -8.31
CA ASP A 32 -8.15 6.30 -8.29
C ASP A 32 -8.57 6.08 -6.85
N ILE A 33 -9.55 6.84 -6.39
CA ILE A 33 -10.00 6.81 -4.99
C ILE A 33 -11.35 6.11 -4.94
N LEU A 34 -11.35 4.92 -4.36
CA LEU A 34 -12.49 4.06 -4.17
C LEU A 34 -12.89 4.08 -2.69
N SER A 35 -14.17 3.91 -2.40
CA SER A 35 -14.65 3.75 -1.03
C SER A 35 -15.60 2.56 -0.96
N SER A 36 -15.38 1.70 0.04
CA SER A 36 -16.27 0.58 0.35
C SER A 36 -16.58 0.62 1.84
N ARG A 37 -17.88 0.68 2.19
CA ARG A 37 -18.41 0.66 3.57
C ARG A 37 -17.62 1.50 4.60
N GLY A 38 -17.13 2.66 4.18
CA GLY A 38 -16.39 3.59 5.05
C GLY A 38 -14.87 3.41 5.11
N ALA A 39 -14.30 2.41 4.43
CA ALA A 39 -12.87 2.32 4.15
C ALA A 39 -12.53 3.03 2.84
N VAL A 40 -11.34 3.63 2.76
CA VAL A 40 -10.84 4.27 1.53
C VAL A 40 -9.75 3.39 0.93
N PHE A 41 -9.89 3.14 -0.36
CA PHE A 41 -8.90 2.44 -1.16
C PHE A 41 -8.37 3.38 -2.22
N ILE A 42 -7.05 3.41 -2.37
CA ILE A 42 -6.41 4.21 -3.41
C ILE A 42 -5.60 3.28 -4.29
N ARG A 43 -5.92 3.27 -5.58
CA ARG A 43 -5.09 2.66 -6.62
C ARG A 43 -4.26 3.73 -7.29
N VAL A 44 -2.95 3.63 -7.17
CA VAL A 44 -2.00 4.56 -7.76
C VAL A 44 -1.43 3.94 -9.04
N ASN A 45 -1.86 4.48 -10.18
CA ASN A 45 -1.30 4.17 -11.49
C ASN A 45 0.01 4.94 -11.67
N LEU A 46 1.11 4.23 -11.84
CA LEU A 46 2.46 4.76 -11.92
C LEU A 46 2.86 4.97 -13.39
N SER A 47 3.65 6.01 -13.63
CA SER A 47 4.25 6.27 -14.95
C SER A 47 5.34 5.26 -15.33
N ARG A 48 6.00 4.70 -14.32
CA ARG A 48 7.13 3.79 -14.45
C ARG A 48 6.97 2.65 -13.46
N PRO A 49 7.45 1.44 -13.81
CA PRO A 49 7.28 0.30 -12.95
C PRO A 49 8.17 0.44 -11.71
N VAL A 50 7.63 0.13 -10.55
CA VAL A 50 8.34 0.19 -9.28
C VAL A 50 8.26 -1.16 -8.60
N HIS A 51 9.39 -1.65 -8.11
CA HIS A 51 9.43 -2.86 -7.30
C HIS A 51 9.31 -2.49 -5.82
N VAL A 52 8.26 -2.98 -5.17
CA VAL A 52 7.95 -2.71 -3.76
C VAL A 52 8.11 -4.00 -2.96
N LYS A 53 8.89 -3.96 -1.89
CA LYS A 53 9.02 -5.09 -0.97
C LYS A 53 7.93 -5.03 0.09
N ALA A 54 7.56 -6.19 0.64
CA ALA A 54 6.54 -6.23 1.68
C ALA A 54 6.90 -5.38 2.90
N GLY A 55 5.90 -4.68 3.44
CA GLY A 55 6.05 -3.74 4.56
C GLY A 55 6.57 -2.35 4.19
N GLN A 56 6.89 -2.09 2.92
CA GLN A 56 7.29 -0.76 2.48
C GLN A 56 6.09 0.18 2.29
N TYR A 57 6.35 1.48 2.39
CA TYR A 57 5.37 2.54 2.23
C TYR A 57 5.82 3.56 1.19
N ILE A 58 4.89 4.35 0.69
CA ILE A 58 5.17 5.50 -0.19
C ILE A 58 4.67 6.77 0.47
N ASN A 59 5.35 7.90 0.21
CA ASN A 59 4.74 9.20 0.50
C ASN A 59 3.96 9.63 -0.73
N LEU A 60 2.68 9.92 -0.55
CA LEU A 60 1.75 10.27 -1.61
C LEU A 60 1.32 11.74 -1.49
N TRP A 61 1.31 12.43 -2.62
CA TRP A 61 0.71 13.74 -2.81
C TRP A 61 -0.44 13.60 -3.80
N ILE A 62 -1.63 14.08 -3.46
CA ILE A 62 -2.79 14.05 -4.34
C ILE A 62 -3.25 15.49 -4.61
N CYS A 63 -3.35 15.85 -5.88
CA CYS A 63 -3.84 17.16 -6.30
C CYS A 63 -5.37 17.19 -6.30
N MET A 64 -5.95 17.64 -5.18
CA MET A 64 -7.39 17.76 -5.00
C MET A 64 -7.85 19.19 -5.36
N PRO A 65 -8.86 19.36 -6.23
CA PRO A 65 -9.32 20.67 -6.67
C PRO A 65 -10.14 21.43 -5.60
N SER A 66 -10.72 20.75 -4.61
CA SER A 66 -11.66 21.32 -3.63
C SER A 66 -11.01 21.82 -2.34
N GLN A 67 -9.71 21.56 -2.13
CA GLN A 67 -8.98 21.98 -0.94
C GLN A 67 -8.02 23.11 -1.31
N ARG A 68 -8.04 24.19 -0.52
CA ARG A 68 -7.14 25.35 -0.63
C ARG A 68 -5.71 24.90 -0.94
N PHE A 69 -5.01 25.63 -1.81
CA PHE A 69 -3.61 25.47 -2.29
C PHE A 69 -2.55 24.88 -1.32
N ARG A 70 -2.82 24.80 -0.01
CA ARG A 70 -1.98 24.17 1.02
C ARG A 70 -1.96 22.63 0.98
N SER A 71 -3.06 21.96 0.62
CA SER A 71 -3.09 20.48 0.55
C SER A 71 -2.18 19.90 -0.54
N LEU A 72 -1.77 20.73 -1.51
CA LEU A 72 -0.86 20.34 -2.59
C LEU A 72 0.57 20.07 -2.12
N PHE A 73 0.92 20.46 -0.89
CA PHE A 73 2.27 20.32 -0.34
C PHE A 73 2.36 19.31 0.81
N GLU A 74 1.24 18.72 1.24
CA GLU A 74 1.24 17.73 2.33
C GLU A 74 1.46 16.33 1.75
N SER A 75 2.59 15.74 2.11
CA SER A 75 2.91 14.36 1.79
C SER A 75 2.42 13.45 2.91
N HIS A 76 1.69 12.39 2.57
CA HIS A 76 1.26 11.41 3.57
C HIS A 76 1.87 10.03 3.31
N PRO A 77 2.50 9.41 4.33
CA PRO A 77 3.01 8.06 4.20
C PRO A 77 1.86 7.05 4.25
N PHE A 78 1.80 6.16 3.26
CA PHE A 78 0.85 5.04 3.23
C PHE A 78 1.57 3.75 2.90
N VAL A 79 1.29 2.71 3.68
CA VAL A 79 1.81 1.36 3.44
C VAL A 79 1.17 0.81 2.17
N VAL A 80 1.98 0.20 1.32
CA VAL A 80 1.50 -0.45 0.11
C VAL A 80 0.93 -1.82 0.50
N VAL A 81 -0.35 -2.06 0.19
CA VAL A 81 -1.00 -3.34 0.51
C VAL A 81 -0.80 -4.38 -0.58
N SER A 82 -0.64 -3.96 -1.84
CA SER A 82 -0.30 -4.87 -2.93
C SER A 82 1.17 -5.27 -2.89
N TRP A 83 1.46 -6.52 -3.23
CA TRP A 83 2.82 -7.03 -3.36
C TRP A 83 2.96 -7.88 -4.62
N SER A 84 4.13 -7.81 -5.25
CA SER A 84 4.52 -8.65 -6.40
C SER A 84 6.01 -8.90 -6.38
N ASP A 85 6.45 -10.07 -6.87
CA ASP A 85 7.86 -10.41 -7.07
C ASP A 85 8.53 -9.54 -8.17
N ARG A 86 7.73 -8.81 -8.97
CA ARG A 86 8.22 -7.97 -10.07
C ARG A 86 7.93 -6.49 -9.83
N ALA A 87 8.46 -5.65 -10.71
CA ALA A 87 8.11 -4.24 -10.73
C ALA A 87 6.71 -4.07 -11.34
N VAL A 88 5.87 -3.26 -10.71
CA VAL A 88 4.45 -3.07 -11.07
C VAL A 88 4.16 -1.62 -11.43
N TYR A 89 3.14 -1.40 -12.24
CA TYR A 89 2.62 -0.07 -12.60
C TYR A 89 1.44 0.36 -11.72
N GLU A 90 0.96 -0.50 -10.83
CA GLU A 90 -0.19 -0.23 -9.97
C GLU A 90 0.16 -0.56 -8.53
N LEU A 91 -0.10 0.39 -7.63
CA LEU A 91 0.03 0.21 -6.19
C LEU A 91 -1.33 0.40 -5.54
N ASP A 92 -1.75 -0.56 -4.74
CA ASP A 92 -2.97 -0.45 -3.95
C ASP A 92 -2.63 -0.05 -2.52
N LEU A 93 -3.42 0.87 -1.97
CA LEU A 93 -3.33 1.40 -0.62
C LEU A 93 -4.67 1.22 0.08
N LEU A 94 -4.64 0.75 1.33
CA LEU A 94 -5.78 0.76 2.25
C LEU A 94 -5.59 1.88 3.27
N ILE A 95 -6.55 2.80 3.34
CA ILE A 95 -6.45 4.01 4.16
C ILE A 95 -7.61 4.06 5.14
N GLU A 96 -7.28 4.21 6.41
CA GLU A 96 -8.23 4.52 7.47
C GLU A 96 -8.65 5.99 7.39
N PRO A 97 -9.94 6.28 7.22
CA PRO A 97 -10.42 7.66 7.33
C PRO A 97 -10.33 8.11 8.78
N ARG A 98 -9.48 9.10 9.03
CA ARG A 98 -9.29 9.77 10.32
C ARG A 98 -9.76 11.21 10.21
N SER A 99 -9.11 12.15 10.89
CA SER A 99 -9.33 13.59 10.71
C SER A 99 -8.46 14.17 9.59
N GLY A 100 -8.85 15.30 9.02
CA GLY A 100 -8.06 16.02 8.01
C GLY A 100 -8.06 15.30 6.65
N PHE A 101 -6.87 15.17 6.06
CA PHE A 101 -6.66 14.68 4.69
C PHE A 101 -7.41 13.38 4.37
N THR A 102 -7.29 12.34 5.22
CA THR A 102 -7.93 11.04 4.94
C THR A 102 -9.46 11.07 5.04
N ARG A 103 -10.03 12.01 5.82
CA ARG A 103 -11.48 12.26 5.81
C ARG A 103 -11.94 12.89 4.52
N ASP A 104 -11.11 13.79 3.99
CA ASP A 104 -11.39 14.47 2.74
C ASP A 104 -11.29 13.49 1.56
N LEU A 105 -10.35 12.53 1.61
CA LEU A 105 -10.31 11.39 0.68
C LEU A 105 -11.63 10.61 0.69
N LEU A 106 -12.17 10.29 1.88
CA LEU A 106 -13.46 9.60 2.00
C LEU A 106 -14.64 10.44 1.48
N ARG A 107 -14.59 11.77 1.60
CA ARG A 107 -15.64 12.64 1.07
C ARG A 107 -15.62 12.61 -0.46
N VAL A 108 -14.43 12.71 -1.03
CA VAL A 108 -14.22 12.79 -2.47
C VAL A 108 -14.46 11.46 -3.17
N SER A 109 -14.12 10.33 -2.53
CA SER A 109 -14.39 8.99 -3.06
C SER A 109 -15.88 8.73 -3.32
N LYS A 110 -16.78 9.44 -2.63
CA LYS A 110 -18.24 9.31 -2.82
C LYS A 110 -18.75 10.04 -4.07
N THR A 111 -17.99 11.00 -4.60
CA THR A 111 -18.43 11.87 -5.70
C THR A 111 -18.05 11.32 -7.09
N LYS A 112 -17.33 10.20 -7.17
CA LYS A 112 -16.86 9.53 -8.42
C LYS A 112 -16.44 10.54 -9.50
N VAL A 113 -15.29 11.17 -9.27
CA VAL A 113 -14.62 12.05 -10.23
C VAL A 113 -13.54 11.26 -10.96
N GLU A 114 -13.15 11.74 -12.14
CA GLU A 114 -11.93 11.35 -12.85
C GLU A 114 -10.72 11.13 -11.92
N PRO A 115 -9.76 10.26 -12.31
CA PRO A 115 -8.57 9.98 -11.51
C PRO A 115 -7.81 11.27 -11.14
N TYR A 116 -7.40 11.38 -9.88
CA TYR A 116 -6.67 12.55 -9.41
C TYR A 116 -5.21 12.48 -9.85
N ARG A 117 -4.62 13.62 -10.22
CA ARG A 117 -3.17 13.68 -10.41
C ARG A 117 -2.49 13.41 -9.08
N ALA A 118 -1.52 12.51 -9.10
CA ALA A 118 -0.75 12.14 -7.93
C ALA A 118 0.75 12.24 -8.20
N LEU A 119 1.50 12.50 -7.15
CA LEU A 119 2.95 12.33 -7.12
C LEU A 119 3.27 11.40 -5.96
N PHE A 120 4.34 10.63 -6.07
CA PHE A 120 4.79 9.79 -4.98
C PHE A 120 6.31 9.78 -4.84
N SER A 121 6.77 9.42 -3.65
CA SER A 121 8.17 9.09 -3.38
C SER A 121 8.23 7.78 -2.64
N GLY A 122 9.31 7.04 -2.85
CA GLY A 122 9.48 5.69 -2.32
C GLY A 122 9.64 4.67 -3.44
N PRO A 123 9.66 3.37 -3.11
CA PRO A 123 9.25 2.83 -1.82
C PRO A 123 10.26 3.13 -0.72
N HIS A 124 9.74 3.35 0.48
CA HIS A 124 10.47 3.66 1.71
C HIS A 124 10.25 2.56 2.74
N GLY A 125 11.11 2.53 3.75
CA GLY A 125 11.05 1.51 4.81
C GLY A 125 11.80 0.24 4.43
N ASN A 126 11.96 -0.61 5.44
CA ASN A 126 12.70 -1.86 5.34
C ASN A 126 11.73 -3.04 5.31
N SER A 127 12.07 -4.04 4.51
CA SER A 127 11.35 -5.30 4.46
C SER A 127 12.06 -6.34 5.31
N ILE A 128 11.29 -7.10 6.08
CA ILE A 128 11.80 -8.19 6.92
C ILE A 128 11.80 -9.48 6.09
N PRO A 129 12.90 -10.26 6.06
CA PRO A 129 12.98 -11.50 5.29
C PRO A 129 12.23 -12.65 5.99
N LEU A 130 10.89 -12.59 6.00
CA LEU A 130 10.04 -13.55 6.74
C LEU A 130 10.20 -15.00 6.24
N GLY A 131 10.56 -15.21 4.98
CA GLY A 131 10.76 -16.54 4.39
C GLY A 131 11.86 -17.39 5.03
N ASN A 132 12.71 -16.81 5.90
CA ASN A 132 13.77 -17.52 6.62
C ASN A 132 13.26 -18.17 7.93
N TYR A 133 12.08 -17.80 8.41
CA TYR A 133 11.51 -18.32 9.66
C TYR A 133 10.57 -19.49 9.37
N GLU A 134 10.58 -20.51 10.22
CA GLU A 134 9.70 -21.69 10.06
C GLU A 134 8.25 -21.37 10.42
N VAL A 135 8.03 -20.55 11.46
CA VAL A 135 6.71 -20.15 11.95
C VAL A 135 6.64 -18.62 12.00
N VAL A 136 5.58 -18.05 11.42
CA VAL A 136 5.32 -16.61 11.41
C VAL A 136 3.98 -16.32 12.08
N PHE A 137 3.98 -15.43 13.07
CA PHE A 137 2.78 -14.95 13.75
C PHE A 137 2.54 -13.48 13.37
N MET A 138 1.40 -13.21 12.76
CA MET A 138 0.99 -11.88 12.30
C MET A 138 -0.19 -11.42 13.15
N ILE A 139 -0.07 -10.23 13.72
CA ILE A 139 -1.12 -9.61 14.51
C ILE A 139 -1.50 -8.29 13.86
N ALA A 140 -2.79 -8.08 13.65
CA ALA A 140 -3.33 -6.84 13.15
C ALA A 140 -4.57 -6.43 13.96
N SER A 141 -4.79 -5.11 14.07
CA SER A 141 -6.03 -4.54 14.60
C SER A 141 -6.58 -3.53 13.59
N GLY A 142 -7.86 -3.64 13.26
CA GLY A 142 -8.54 -2.79 12.29
C GLY A 142 -7.76 -2.66 10.97
N TYR A 143 -7.48 -1.41 10.56
CA TYR A 143 -6.73 -1.09 9.34
C TYR A 143 -5.23 -1.46 9.39
N GLY A 144 -4.71 -1.85 10.56
CA GLY A 144 -3.34 -2.35 10.72
C GLY A 144 -3.06 -3.62 9.89
N ILE A 145 -4.11 -4.28 9.40
CA ILE A 145 -4.01 -5.40 8.46
C ILE A 145 -3.26 -5.01 7.18
N ALA A 146 -3.36 -3.75 6.75
CA ALA A 146 -2.67 -3.21 5.58
C ALA A 146 -1.15 -3.50 5.59
N ALA A 147 -0.52 -3.49 6.77
CA ALA A 147 0.90 -3.77 6.90
C ALA A 147 1.25 -5.26 6.81
N GLN A 148 0.29 -6.15 7.12
CA GLN A 148 0.51 -7.60 7.14
C GLN A 148 0.21 -8.25 5.79
N LEU A 149 -0.78 -7.76 5.03
CA LEU A 149 -1.19 -8.31 3.74
C LEU A 149 -0.05 -8.48 2.72
N PRO A 150 0.86 -7.51 2.51
CA PRO A 150 1.95 -7.71 1.54
C PRO A 150 2.93 -8.79 2.00
N TYR A 151 3.13 -8.96 3.32
CA TYR A 151 3.95 -10.04 3.88
C TYR A 151 3.26 -11.39 3.73
N LEU A 152 1.94 -11.45 3.94
CA LEU A 152 1.15 -12.66 3.76
C LEU A 152 1.25 -13.14 2.32
N LYS A 153 1.01 -12.24 1.35
CA LYS A 153 1.14 -12.55 -0.08
C LYS A 153 2.56 -12.99 -0.44
N GLN A 154 3.59 -12.32 0.09
CA GLN A 154 4.99 -12.72 -0.12
C GLN A 154 5.29 -14.14 0.41
N LEU A 155 4.74 -14.51 1.58
CA LEU A 155 4.92 -15.82 2.17
C LEU A 155 4.23 -16.92 1.36
N ILE A 156 2.98 -16.68 0.92
CA ILE A 156 2.22 -17.60 0.06
C ILE A 156 2.96 -17.81 -1.27
N HIS A 157 3.38 -16.72 -1.91
CA HIS A 157 4.15 -16.79 -3.15
C HIS A 157 5.48 -17.55 -2.99
N GLY A 158 6.18 -17.29 -1.89
CA GLY A 158 7.44 -17.96 -1.54
C GLY A 158 7.26 -19.46 -1.29
N TYR A 159 6.14 -19.85 -0.68
CA TYR A 159 5.76 -21.24 -0.47
C TYR A 159 5.46 -21.94 -1.80
N ASN A 160 4.59 -21.36 -2.64
CA ASN A 160 4.24 -21.89 -3.96
C ASN A 160 5.46 -22.03 -4.88
N SER A 161 6.38 -21.07 -4.82
CA SER A 161 7.63 -21.09 -5.60
C SER A 161 8.73 -22.00 -5.02
N ARG A 162 8.47 -22.68 -3.89
CA ARG A 162 9.46 -23.49 -3.12
C ARG A 162 10.72 -22.72 -2.71
N LYS A 163 10.61 -21.40 -2.54
CA LYS A 163 11.70 -20.50 -2.14
C LYS A 163 11.68 -20.16 -0.66
N ALA A 164 10.55 -20.31 0.02
CA ALA A 164 10.41 -20.02 1.45
C ALA A 164 10.63 -21.27 2.31
N ARG A 165 11.24 -21.09 3.49
CA ARG A 165 11.33 -22.12 4.54
C ARG A 165 10.16 -22.08 5.52
N SER A 166 9.34 -21.04 5.45
CA SER A 166 8.16 -20.89 6.30
C SER A 166 7.15 -22.00 6.05
N ARG A 167 6.78 -22.69 7.13
CA ARG A 167 5.86 -23.84 7.12
C ARG A 167 4.50 -23.51 7.70
N ARG A 168 4.42 -22.52 8.59
CA ARG A 168 3.17 -22.15 9.28
C ARG A 168 3.06 -20.64 9.41
N VAL A 169 1.93 -20.11 8.97
CA VAL A 169 1.58 -18.70 9.10
C VAL A 169 0.28 -18.62 9.90
N HIS A 170 0.29 -17.84 10.98
CA HIS A 170 -0.88 -17.58 11.80
C HIS A 170 -1.16 -16.08 11.74
N LEU A 171 -2.30 -15.71 11.15
CA LEU A 171 -2.79 -14.34 11.13
C LEU A 171 -3.94 -14.20 12.13
N VAL A 172 -3.73 -13.36 13.15
CA VAL A 172 -4.78 -12.96 14.08
C VAL A 172 -5.14 -11.52 13.77
N TRP A 173 -6.40 -11.30 13.42
CA TRP A 173 -6.91 -9.99 13.07
C TRP A 173 -8.08 -9.59 13.95
N GLU A 174 -7.86 -8.58 14.79
CA GLU A 174 -8.87 -7.97 15.63
C GLU A 174 -9.63 -6.89 14.84
N LEU A 175 -10.96 -7.01 14.80
CA LEU A 175 -11.84 -6.11 14.09
C LEU A 175 -12.75 -5.37 15.07
N LYS A 176 -12.88 -4.05 14.91
CA LYS A 176 -13.84 -3.25 15.68
C LYS A 176 -15.27 -3.36 15.15
N THR A 177 -15.42 -3.54 13.84
CA THR A 177 -16.72 -3.62 13.16
C THR A 177 -16.66 -4.63 12.01
N LEU A 178 -17.76 -5.34 11.78
CA LEU A 178 -17.92 -6.26 10.65
C LEU A 178 -17.92 -5.52 9.30
N ASP A 179 -18.32 -4.24 9.29
CA ASP A 179 -18.27 -3.41 8.08
C ASP A 179 -16.85 -3.28 7.53
N LEU A 180 -15.84 -3.21 8.40
CA LEU A 180 -14.44 -3.16 7.98
C LEU A 180 -14.04 -4.49 7.32
N ALA A 181 -14.45 -5.62 7.88
CA ALA A 181 -14.19 -6.94 7.30
C ALA A 181 -14.73 -7.04 5.87
N ALA A 182 -15.99 -6.67 5.69
CA ALA A 182 -16.64 -6.66 4.37
C ALA A 182 -16.05 -5.58 3.44
N ALA A 183 -15.57 -4.45 3.97
CA ALA A 183 -14.92 -3.41 3.17
C ALA A 183 -13.59 -3.88 2.58
N THR A 184 -12.82 -4.66 3.33
CA THR A 184 -11.48 -5.13 2.96
C THR A 184 -11.45 -6.52 2.35
N GLU A 185 -12.60 -7.18 2.22
CA GLU A 185 -12.76 -8.51 1.62
C GLU A 185 -11.96 -8.62 0.32
N TRP A 186 -12.15 -7.67 -0.60
CA TRP A 186 -11.43 -7.68 -1.87
C TRP A 186 -9.90 -7.61 -1.72
N VAL A 187 -9.35 -6.86 -0.75
CA VAL A 187 -7.88 -6.80 -0.55
C VAL A 187 -7.38 -8.10 0.07
N LEU A 188 -8.17 -8.68 0.97
CA LEU A 188 -7.85 -9.96 1.57
C LEU A 188 -7.84 -11.07 0.51
N ASP A 189 -8.86 -11.10 -0.35
CA ASP A 189 -8.93 -12.03 -1.48
C ASP A 189 -7.75 -11.85 -2.44
N ASN A 190 -7.37 -10.61 -2.74
CA ASN A 190 -6.19 -10.34 -3.56
C ASN A 190 -4.86 -10.72 -2.87
N ALA A 191 -4.80 -10.75 -1.54
CA ALA A 191 -3.62 -11.20 -0.81
C ALA A 191 -3.54 -12.74 -0.73
N LEU A 192 -4.69 -13.40 -0.83
CA LEU A 192 -4.88 -14.85 -0.78
C LEU A 192 -5.10 -15.48 -2.16
N ASP A 193 -4.97 -14.71 -3.24
CA ASP A 193 -5.27 -15.14 -4.61
C ASP A 193 -4.42 -16.34 -5.08
N GLU A 194 -3.18 -16.42 -4.59
CA GLU A 194 -2.27 -17.53 -4.84
C GLU A 194 -2.40 -18.67 -3.80
N ASP A 195 -3.28 -18.55 -2.80
CA ASP A 195 -3.44 -19.60 -1.80
C ASP A 195 -4.17 -20.81 -2.41
N THR A 196 -3.42 -21.90 -2.60
CA THR A 196 -3.94 -23.17 -3.17
C THR A 196 -4.25 -24.19 -2.08
N LEU A 197 -4.28 -23.78 -0.81
CA LEU A 197 -4.46 -24.69 0.33
C LEU A 197 -5.93 -25.10 0.50
N ASP A 198 -6.21 -26.37 0.20
CA ASP A 198 -7.49 -27.06 0.47
C ASP A 198 -7.88 -27.17 1.97
N ASN A 199 -7.07 -26.66 2.92
CA ASN A 199 -7.22 -26.95 4.36
C ASN A 199 -7.05 -25.73 5.31
N GLY A 200 -7.25 -24.50 4.83
CA GLY A 200 -7.19 -23.30 5.67
C GLY A 200 -8.43 -23.12 6.55
N TYR A 201 -8.40 -23.59 7.81
CA TYR A 201 -9.47 -23.31 8.76
C TYR A 201 -9.43 -21.84 9.23
N LEU A 202 -10.29 -20.99 8.68
CA LEU A 202 -10.61 -19.68 9.24
C LEU A 202 -11.39 -19.87 10.56
N LYS A 203 -10.70 -19.85 11.70
CA LYS A 203 -11.38 -19.75 13.00
C LYS A 203 -11.64 -18.29 13.33
N LEU A 204 -12.86 -17.84 13.04
CA LEU A 204 -13.41 -16.63 13.62
C LEU A 204 -13.77 -16.95 15.08
N THR A 205 -12.92 -16.55 16.01
CA THR A 205 -13.25 -16.58 17.44
C THR A 205 -13.80 -15.21 17.83
N GLU A 206 -15.12 -15.12 18.00
CA GLU A 206 -15.77 -13.99 18.66
C GLU A 206 -15.46 -14.07 20.17
N ASN A 207 -15.13 -12.93 20.76
CA ASN A 207 -15.03 -12.72 22.21
C ASN A 207 -16.12 -11.73 22.63
#